data_AF-A0A3S5FGD7-F1
#
_entry.id   AF-A0A3S5FGD7-F1
#
_cell.length_a   1.000
_cell.length_b   1.000
_cell.length_c   1.000
_cell.angle_alpha   90.00
_cell.angle_beta   90.00
_cell.angle_gamma   90.00
#
_symmetry.space_group_name_H-M   'P 1'
#
loop_
_entity.id
_entity.type
_entity.pdbx_description
1 polymer ?
#
loop_
_entity_poly.entity_id
_entity_poly.type
_entity_poly.pdbx_seq_one_letter_code
_entity_poly.pdbx_strand_id
1 'polypeptide(L)'
;MLTCFDPEVCAMLQLKQNKYPVLQLGIAPEYMDTRLEDCSTLMYSAVSNGLLGVCLDSRYLLAHPAYLKLAHSLGLVLLLWGDAANDPDVRHRLIDMGVDGLIFDR
;
A
#
# COMPACT_ATOMS: atom_id res chain seq x y z
N MET A 1 2.48 8.63 -10.56
CA MET A 1 2.01 7.39 -9.90
C MET A 1 0.51 7.46 -9.80
N LEU A 2 -0.19 6.35 -10.04
CA LEU A 2 -1.64 6.25 -9.94
C LEU A 2 -2.01 5.29 -8.81
N THR A 3 -3.04 5.62 -8.04
CA THR A 3 -3.48 4.82 -6.90
C THR A 3 -5.00 4.77 -6.83
N CYS A 4 -5.58 3.62 -6.50
CA CYS A 4 -7.03 3.46 -6.32
C CYS A 4 -7.33 2.39 -5.27
N PHE A 5 -8.46 2.52 -4.57
CA PHE A 5 -8.97 1.48 -3.66
C PHE A 5 -9.56 0.30 -4.43
N ASP A 6 -10.18 0.56 -5.59
CA ASP A 6 -10.77 -0.47 -6.43
C ASP A 6 -9.68 -1.29 -7.15
N PRO A 7 -9.55 -2.61 -6.88
CA PRO A 7 -8.55 -3.43 -7.53
C PRO A 7 -8.78 -3.59 -9.04
N GLU A 8 -10.03 -3.56 -9.52
CA GLU A 8 -10.34 -3.66 -10.96
C GLU A 8 -9.87 -2.41 -11.70
N VAL A 9 -10.03 -1.23 -11.09
CA VAL A 9 -9.48 0.01 -11.66
C VAL A 9 -7.97 -0.06 -11.73
N CYS A 10 -7.30 -0.56 -10.68
CA CYS A 10 -5.85 -0.75 -10.68
C CYS A 10 -5.40 -1.70 -11.81
N ALA A 11 -6.07 -2.84 -11.95
CA ALA A 11 -5.79 -3.82 -13.00
C ALA A 11 -5.98 -3.22 -14.40
N MET A 12 -7.09 -2.51 -14.62
CA MET A 12 -7.38 -1.86 -15.90
C MET A 12 -6.36 -0.78 -16.24
N LEU A 13 -5.94 0.03 -15.27
CA LEU A 13 -4.88 1.03 -15.46
C LEU A 13 -3.55 0.37 -15.85
N GLN A 14 -3.19 -0.73 -15.18
CA GLN A 14 -1.95 -1.47 -15.48
C GLN A 14 -1.97 -2.11 -16.88
N LEU A 15 -3.13 -2.61 -17.33
CA LEU A 15 -3.26 -3.17 -18.68
C LEU A 15 -3.27 -2.11 -19.79
N LYS A 16 -3.75 -0.90 -19.50
CA LYS A 16 -3.86 0.18 -20.49
C LYS A 16 -2.58 0.99 -20.68
N GLN A 17 -1.70 1.01 -19.70
CA GLN A 17 -0.46 1.78 -19.77
C GLN A 17 0.63 1.18 -18.87
N ASN A 18 1.88 1.36 -19.27
CA ASN A 18 3.07 0.94 -18.50
C ASN A 18 4.03 2.11 -18.17
N LYS A 19 3.60 3.35 -18.42
CA LYS A 19 4.43 4.56 -18.23
C LYS A 19 4.40 5.05 -16.80
N TYR A 20 3.25 4.98 -16.15
CA TYR A 20 3.03 5.46 -14.81
C TYR A 20 2.79 4.26 -13.89
N PRO A 21 3.56 4.11 -12.81
CA PRO A 21 3.35 3.00 -11.89
C PRO A 21 1.99 3.12 -11.21
N VAL A 22 1.35 1.96 -11.05
CA VAL A 22 0.08 1.79 -10.36
C VAL A 22 0.33 1.10 -9.02
N LEU A 23 -0.23 1.63 -7.94
CA LEU A 23 -0.24 0.99 -6.62
C LEU A 23 -1.67 0.84 -6.13
N GLN A 24 -1.95 -0.25 -5.42
CA GLN A 24 -3.27 -0.48 -4.85
C GLN A 24 -3.36 0.18 -3.46
N LEU A 25 -4.39 1.01 -3.24
CA LEU A 25 -4.67 1.57 -1.92
C LEU A 25 -5.28 0.51 -1.01
N GLY A 26 -5.08 0.70 0.29
CA GLY A 26 -5.39 -0.25 1.34
C GLY A 26 -6.86 -0.62 1.52
N ILE A 27 -7.21 -1.04 2.73
CA ILE A 27 -8.49 -1.67 3.04
C ILE A 27 -9.61 -0.62 3.02
N ALA A 28 -10.58 -0.83 2.12
CA ALA A 28 -11.77 0.01 1.97
C ALA A 28 -13.03 -0.89 2.00
N PRO A 29 -13.62 -1.11 3.19
CA PRO A 29 -14.75 -2.02 3.38
C PRO A 29 -15.97 -1.72 2.50
N GLU A 30 -16.13 -0.47 2.08
CA GLU A 30 -17.21 -0.01 1.20
C GLU A 30 -17.22 -0.68 -0.18
N TYR A 31 -16.07 -1.19 -0.65
CA TYR A 31 -15.97 -1.92 -1.91
C TYR A 31 -16.40 -3.38 -1.78
N MET A 32 -16.50 -3.92 -0.56
CA MET A 32 -16.86 -5.32 -0.27
C MET A 32 -16.09 -6.35 -1.12
N ASP A 33 -14.82 -6.06 -1.41
CA ASP A 33 -13.95 -6.90 -2.22
C ASP A 33 -13.04 -7.74 -1.31
N THR A 34 -13.03 -9.05 -1.49
CA THR A 34 -12.22 -9.97 -0.67
C THR A 34 -10.73 -9.72 -0.80
N ARG A 35 -10.27 -9.11 -1.91
CA ARG A 35 -8.86 -8.71 -2.10
C ARG A 35 -8.43 -7.59 -1.16
N LEU A 36 -9.39 -6.89 -0.56
CA LEU A 36 -9.16 -5.81 0.38
C LEU A 36 -9.45 -6.23 1.83
N GLU A 37 -9.68 -7.52 2.12
CA GLU A 37 -10.05 -7.98 3.46
C GLU A 37 -8.91 -7.81 4.48
N ASP A 38 -7.67 -8.06 4.06
CA ASP A 38 -6.48 -7.89 4.88
C ASP A 38 -5.27 -7.42 4.05
N CYS A 39 -4.21 -6.96 4.74
CA CYS A 39 -3.01 -6.42 4.09
C CYS A 39 -2.25 -7.45 3.25
N SER A 40 -2.27 -8.73 3.62
CA SER A 40 -1.60 -9.79 2.88
C SER A 40 -2.35 -10.09 1.58
N THR A 41 -3.66 -10.23 1.64
CA THR A 41 -4.50 -10.45 0.46
C THR A 41 -4.42 -9.27 -0.51
N LEU A 42 -4.35 -8.04 0.00
CA LEU A 42 -4.06 -6.84 -0.79
C LEU A 42 -2.73 -6.94 -1.54
N MET A 43 -1.65 -7.33 -0.84
CA MET A 43 -0.33 -7.49 -1.47
C MET A 43 -0.35 -8.58 -2.55
N TYR A 44 -1.01 -9.71 -2.29
CA TYR A 44 -1.15 -10.77 -3.30
C TYR A 44 -1.95 -10.31 -4.52
N SER A 45 -2.99 -9.50 -4.33
CA SER A 45 -3.71 -8.84 -5.43
C SER A 45 -2.81 -7.93 -6.26
N ALA A 46 -1.96 -7.13 -5.60
CA ALA A 46 -1.02 -6.27 -6.30
C ALA A 46 0.00 -7.07 -7.12
N VAL A 47 0.54 -8.15 -6.57
CA VAL A 47 1.44 -9.07 -7.28
C VAL A 47 0.74 -9.71 -8.48
N SER A 48 -0.48 -10.24 -8.30
CA SER A 48 -1.22 -10.93 -9.37
C SER A 48 -1.53 -10.02 -10.54
N ASN A 49 -1.77 -8.73 -10.28
CA ASN A 49 -2.04 -7.73 -11.30
C ASN A 49 -0.77 -7.07 -11.85
N GLY A 50 0.42 -7.47 -11.40
CA GLY A 50 1.71 -6.90 -11.84
C GLY A 50 1.86 -5.42 -11.51
N LEU A 51 1.29 -4.97 -10.37
CA LEU A 51 1.38 -3.60 -9.89
C LEU A 51 2.77 -3.34 -9.28
N LEU A 52 3.15 -2.07 -9.14
CA LEU A 52 4.43 -1.71 -8.50
C LEU A 52 4.42 -1.99 -7.00
N GLY A 53 3.27 -1.83 -6.35
CA GLY A 53 3.21 -1.79 -4.90
C GLY A 53 1.83 -1.54 -4.32
N VAL A 54 1.82 -1.27 -3.01
CA VAL A 54 0.61 -0.99 -2.23
C VAL A 54 0.79 0.24 -1.34
N CYS A 55 -0.32 0.88 -1.02
CA CYS A 55 -0.39 2.02 -0.11
C CYS A 55 -1.23 1.65 1.12
N LEU A 56 -0.59 1.43 2.26
CA LEU A 56 -1.27 1.04 3.51
C LEU A 56 -1.45 2.21 4.47
N ASP A 57 -2.52 2.17 5.25
CA ASP A 57 -2.61 3.04 6.42
C ASP A 57 -1.50 2.64 7.42
N SER A 58 -0.75 3.63 7.87
CA SER A 58 0.39 3.49 8.78
C SER A 58 0.05 2.71 10.05
N ARG A 59 -1.19 2.74 10.53
CA ARG A 59 -1.65 1.97 11.70
C ARG A 59 -1.48 0.46 11.50
N TYR A 60 -1.67 -0.06 10.28
CA TYR A 60 -1.50 -1.49 10.01
C TYR A 60 -0.05 -1.92 10.19
N LEU A 61 0.91 -1.11 9.71
CA LEU A 61 2.32 -1.44 9.85
C LEU A 61 2.81 -1.27 11.29
N LEU A 62 2.32 -0.24 12.00
CA LEU A 62 2.64 -0.04 13.42
C LEU A 62 2.14 -1.21 14.28
N ALA A 63 0.94 -1.74 13.98
CA ALA A 63 0.38 -2.89 14.66
C ALA A 63 1.09 -4.20 14.28
N HIS A 64 1.46 -4.36 13.00
CA HIS A 64 2.06 -5.58 12.47
C HIS A 64 3.28 -5.27 11.57
N PRO A 65 4.46 -5.04 12.17
CA PRO A 65 5.68 -4.72 11.42
C PRO A 65 6.12 -5.79 10.40
N ALA A 66 5.61 -7.02 10.54
CA ALA A 66 5.87 -8.12 9.61
C ALA A 66 5.40 -7.82 8.17
N TYR A 67 4.41 -6.93 8.00
CA TYR A 67 3.91 -6.55 6.68
C TYR A 67 4.96 -5.85 5.80
N LEU A 68 5.91 -5.12 6.39
CA LEU A 68 7.02 -4.53 5.63
C LEU A 68 7.89 -5.63 5.01
N LYS A 69 8.26 -6.64 5.81
CA LYS A 69 9.04 -7.78 5.33
C LYS A 69 8.30 -8.56 4.25
N LEU A 70 6.99 -8.75 4.42
CA LEU A 70 6.15 -9.41 3.42
C LEU A 70 6.15 -8.64 2.10
N ALA A 71 5.86 -7.33 2.12
CA ALA A 71 5.84 -6.48 0.93
C ALA A 71 7.19 -6.53 0.18
N HIS A 72 8.30 -6.35 0.90
CA HIS A 72 9.64 -6.42 0.31
C HIS A 72 9.98 -7.82 -0.23
N SER A 73 9.56 -8.89 0.45
CA SER A 73 9.77 -10.27 -0.04
C SER A 73 9.00 -10.57 -1.32
N LEU A 74 7.87 -9.89 -1.54
CA LEU A 74 7.07 -9.96 -2.76
C LEU A 74 7.57 -9.00 -3.86
N GLY A 75 8.62 -8.22 -3.59
CA GLY A 75 9.15 -7.21 -4.52
C GLY A 75 8.24 -5.98 -4.69
N LEU A 76 7.33 -5.73 -3.75
CA LEU A 76 6.41 -4.61 -3.78
C LEU A 76 7.01 -3.37 -3.09
N VAL A 77 6.75 -2.20 -3.67
CA VAL A 77 6.94 -0.91 -2.99
C VAL A 77 5.83 -0.72 -1.97
N LEU A 78 6.17 -0.41 -0.72
CA LEU A 78 5.22 -0.12 0.34
C LEU A 78 5.25 1.38 0.71
N LEU A 79 4.18 2.08 0.35
CA LEU A 79 3.93 3.44 0.81
C LEU A 79 2.97 3.44 1.98
N LEU A 80 3.16 4.35 2.93
CA LEU A 80 2.26 4.52 4.06
C LEU A 80 1.57 5.88 4.05
N TRP A 81 0.33 5.90 4.54
CA TRP A 81 -0.46 7.12 4.70
C TRP A 81 -1.25 7.10 6.02
N GLY A 82 -2.08 8.12 6.23
CA GLY A 82 -3.05 8.17 7.33
C GLY A 82 -2.58 9.00 8.53
N ASP A 83 -3.50 9.26 9.45
CA ASP A 83 -3.32 10.25 10.52
C ASP A 83 -2.10 9.99 11.42
N ALA A 84 -1.75 8.72 11.65
CA ALA A 84 -0.58 8.40 12.47
C ALA A 84 0.73 8.89 11.82
N ALA A 85 0.80 9.01 10.50
CA ALA A 85 1.95 9.59 9.80
C ALA A 85 2.02 11.13 9.95
N ASN A 86 1.00 11.79 10.51
CA ASN A 86 1.04 13.23 10.78
C ASN A 86 1.83 13.55 12.06
N ASP A 87 2.06 12.57 12.95
CA ASP A 87 2.92 12.71 14.12
C ASP A 87 4.42 12.61 13.72
N PRO A 88 5.25 13.63 14.00
CA PRO A 88 6.68 13.59 13.73
C PRO A 88 7.43 12.40 14.31
N ASP A 89 7.12 11.99 15.54
CA ASP A 89 7.83 10.89 16.22
C ASP A 89 7.50 9.55 15.55
N VAL A 90 6.23 9.38 15.15
CA VAL A 90 5.78 8.21 14.39
C VAL A 90 6.43 8.18 13.01
N ARG A 91 6.54 9.33 12.31
CA ARG A 91 7.25 9.38 11.03
C ARG A 91 8.70 8.94 11.15
N HIS A 92 9.43 9.45 12.13
CA HIS A 92 10.82 9.05 12.36
C HIS A 92 10.93 7.55 12.57
N ARG A 93 10.06 6.98 13.41
CA ARG A 93 10.01 5.53 13.61
C ARG A 93 9.71 4.75 12.32
N LEU A 94 8.77 5.22 11.49
CA LEU A 94 8.42 4.56 10.23
C LEU A 94 9.59 4.63 9.22
N ILE A 95 10.30 5.76 9.16
CA ILE A 95 11.51 5.91 8.33
C ILE A 95 12.60 4.93 8.82
N ASP A 96 12.84 4.85 10.12
CA ASP A 96 13.83 3.95 10.72
C ASP A 96 13.51 2.47 10.48
N MET A 97 12.22 2.12 10.34
CA MET A 97 11.79 0.78 9.96
C MET A 97 12.15 0.42 8.52
N GLY A 98 12.42 1.39 7.65
CA GLY A 98 12.79 1.19 6.24
C GLY A 98 11.59 1.13 5.30
N VAL A 99 10.55 1.92 5.54
CA VAL A 99 9.42 2.07 4.61
C VAL A 99 9.85 2.81 3.33
N ASP A 100 9.25 2.49 2.19
CA ASP A 100 9.68 3.06 0.90
C ASP A 100 9.19 4.49 0.68
N GLY A 101 8.13 4.89 1.39
CA GLY A 101 7.67 6.28 1.40
C GLY A 101 6.51 6.54 2.35
N LEU A 102 6.32 7.83 2.68
CA LEU A 102 5.30 8.33 3.59
C LEU A 102 4.51 9.46 2.94
N ILE A 103 3.19 9.41 3.09
CA ILE A 103 2.23 10.42 2.65
C ILE A 103 1.59 10.98 3.92
N PHE A 104 1.76 12.28 4.16
CA PHE A 104 1.29 12.96 5.37
C PHE A 104 0.97 14.43 5.07
N ASP A 105 0.14 15.02 5.93
CA ASP A 105 -0.23 16.43 5.86
C ASP A 105 0.81 17.30 6.59
N ARG A 106 1.12 18.47 6.04
CA ARG A 106 2.08 19.43 6.59
C ARG A 106 1.43 20.73 7.00
#